data_AF-A0A2J5HH80-F1
#
_entry.id   AF-A0A2J5HH80-F1
#
_cell.length_a   1.000
_cell.length_b   1.000
_cell.length_c   1.000
_cell.angle_alpha   90.00
_cell.angle_beta   90.00
_cell.angle_gamma   90.00
#
_symmetry.space_group_name_H-M   'P 1'
#
loop_
_entity.id
_entity.type
_entity.pdbx_description
1 polymer ?
#
loop_
_entity_poly.entity_id
_entity_poly.type
_entity_poly.pdbx_seq_one_letter_code
_entity_poly.pdbx_strand_id
1 'polypeptide(L)'
;MPAQKPKTATAKKQNGRKRAASHTPPEGSQLPRPERVKIDGSEENDVGGSTDVLANATRDDLIKYVEMLKKRNIALHEGMLVSYQNSVYPRDYEHWSTVGVSFWEQDMRGFMATIFNWSYDYGIRVTDGRPNKILSKEQKKQLILSMDGWVVQEDFDSIVSRLPDSPRRVLLQYFLQILILKDVWHRFWQNPFWYLEPTLAPDSADPAARTEPGFDTVTPFGEDVSRLYSEFQRADLQLAHHWRAQTVRLANTVINYNRRNGAFGAKHLAIRKAKATEFAQAMYADPTFQCLLRDPSPEFNVAENVLIQLYQHFAELAVKISAAQPAMEWLFLKDAPTTFERTSHQITAVSSHHLYDRERRLNGRRVLAIVNPILKRTGTLWNDGRDGIIVKGEVLVEDPKGRSAPHFWFPGEAREKRKKAREEKKARDEKKVREEEETAKVEGTGGVDEQDSSPEGKARKGGQDKT
;
A
#
# COMPACT_ATOMS: atom_id res chain seq x y z
N MET A 1 10.91 -67.49 -28.50
CA MET A 1 12.24 -67.02 -28.05
C MET A 1 12.29 -67.07 -26.52
N PRO A 2 13.28 -67.75 -25.92
CA PRO A 2 13.26 -68.12 -24.52
C PRO A 2 13.92 -67.07 -23.61
N ALA A 3 13.44 -67.05 -22.37
CA ALA A 3 13.92 -66.24 -21.26
C ALA A 3 15.33 -66.65 -20.81
N GLN A 4 16.22 -65.67 -20.66
CA GLN A 4 17.54 -65.83 -20.04
C GLN A 4 17.52 -65.35 -18.58
N LYS A 5 17.89 -66.26 -17.67
CA LYS A 5 18.33 -65.96 -16.30
C LYS A 5 19.76 -65.42 -16.32
N PRO A 6 20.16 -64.52 -15.41
CA PRO A 6 21.56 -64.36 -15.05
C PRO A 6 21.90 -65.03 -13.71
N LYS A 7 23.11 -65.58 -13.69
CA LYS A 7 23.77 -66.34 -12.64
C LYS A 7 24.37 -65.42 -11.57
N THR A 8 24.31 -65.89 -10.34
CA THR A 8 25.16 -65.52 -9.19
C THR A 8 26.61 -65.98 -9.39
N ALA A 9 27.59 -65.15 -9.01
CA ALA A 9 28.86 -65.61 -8.39
C ALA A 9 29.69 -64.46 -7.75
N THR A 10 29.99 -64.67 -6.46
CA THR A 10 31.27 -64.45 -5.74
C THR A 10 31.90 -63.06 -5.53
N ALA A 11 31.71 -62.56 -4.30
CA ALA A 11 32.71 -62.33 -3.24
C ALA A 11 34.19 -62.00 -3.58
N LYS A 12 34.67 -60.86 -3.04
CA LYS A 12 36.05 -60.67 -2.57
C LYS A 12 36.11 -59.87 -1.24
N LYS A 13 36.63 -60.57 -0.23
CA LYS A 13 37.37 -60.14 0.99
C LYS A 13 38.45 -59.08 0.62
N GLN A 14 39.01 -58.19 1.44
CA GLN A 14 39.21 -58.07 2.90
C GLN A 14 39.92 -56.73 3.20
N ASN A 15 40.07 -56.41 4.50
CA ASN A 15 40.94 -55.42 5.17
C ASN A 15 40.22 -54.13 5.59
N GLY A 16 39.98 -53.82 6.87
CA GLY A 16 40.65 -54.22 8.09
C GLY A 16 41.61 -53.12 8.55
N ARG A 17 41.14 -52.17 9.35
CA ARG A 17 42.02 -51.31 10.16
C ARG A 17 41.41 -51.00 11.52
N LYS A 18 42.30 -51.17 12.51
CA LYS A 18 42.12 -51.31 13.95
C LYS A 18 41.66 -50.02 14.63
N ARG A 19 40.77 -50.17 15.62
CA ARG A 19 40.60 -49.23 16.73
C ARG A 19 41.77 -49.39 17.71
N ALA A 20 42.28 -48.27 18.23
CA ALA A 20 43.06 -48.22 19.46
C ALA A 20 42.40 -47.22 20.42
N ALA A 21 42.49 -47.54 21.71
CA ALA A 21 41.82 -46.88 22.81
C ALA A 21 42.66 -45.75 23.42
N SER A 22 41.96 -44.95 24.24
CA SER A 22 42.42 -44.23 25.44
C SER A 22 43.56 -43.21 25.32
N HIS A 23 43.21 -41.94 25.53
CA HIS A 23 44.04 -41.04 26.34
C HIS A 23 43.17 -40.11 27.19
N THR A 24 43.44 -40.15 28.49
CA THR A 24 43.00 -39.28 29.58
C THR A 24 43.46 -37.83 29.34
N PRO A 25 42.71 -36.80 29.78
CA PRO A 25 43.07 -35.40 29.55
C PRO A 25 44.10 -34.89 30.58
N PRO A 26 45.00 -33.95 30.20
CA PRO A 26 45.79 -33.22 31.18
C PRO A 26 45.01 -32.05 31.78
N GLU A 27 45.06 -31.95 33.10
CA GLU A 27 44.81 -30.74 33.88
C GLU A 27 45.81 -29.64 33.53
N GLY A 28 45.35 -28.38 33.58
CA GLY A 28 46.23 -27.22 33.74
C GLY A 28 46.48 -26.42 32.47
N SER A 29 45.59 -25.49 32.15
CA SER A 29 45.98 -24.26 31.44
C SER A 29 45.09 -23.10 31.90
N GLN A 30 45.72 -22.19 32.63
CA GLN A 30 45.15 -20.93 33.07
C GLN A 30 44.76 -20.10 31.84
N LEU A 31 43.50 -19.67 31.78
CA LEU A 31 43.04 -18.69 30.79
C LEU A 31 43.70 -17.33 31.06
N PRO A 32 44.31 -16.67 30.07
CA PRO A 32 44.73 -15.29 30.22
C PRO A 32 43.51 -14.37 30.30
N ARG A 33 43.58 -13.46 31.26
CA ARG A 33 42.63 -12.37 31.52
C ARG A 33 42.52 -11.49 30.26
N PRO A 34 41.32 -11.11 29.79
CA PRO A 34 41.22 -10.28 28.60
C PRO A 34 41.71 -8.86 28.90
N GLU A 35 42.76 -8.48 28.18
CA GLU A 35 43.33 -7.14 28.13
C GLU A 35 42.35 -6.23 27.38
N ARG A 36 42.02 -5.06 27.96
CA ARG A 36 41.17 -4.05 27.32
C ARG A 36 41.90 -3.47 26.11
N VAL A 37 41.52 -3.92 24.91
CA VAL A 37 41.85 -3.22 23.67
C VAL A 37 40.97 -1.96 23.60
N LYS A 38 41.60 -0.79 23.68
CA LYS A 38 40.99 0.47 23.25
C LYS A 38 40.92 0.45 21.73
N ILE A 39 39.71 0.39 21.18
CA ILE A 39 39.45 0.70 19.77
C ILE A 39 38.94 2.14 19.77
N ASP A 40 39.80 3.06 19.32
CA ASP A 40 39.40 4.40 18.92
C ASP A 40 38.79 4.35 17.52
N GLY A 41 37.67 5.06 17.35
CA GLY A 41 37.15 5.45 16.04
C GLY A 41 36.17 4.47 15.40
N SER A 42 34.91 4.50 15.83
CA SER A 42 33.78 4.11 15.00
C SER A 42 32.75 5.23 14.98
N GLU A 43 32.48 5.73 13.77
CA GLU A 43 31.36 6.62 13.47
C GLU A 43 30.07 6.04 14.04
N GLU A 44 29.49 6.77 15.00
CA GLU A 44 28.14 6.54 15.50
C GLU A 44 27.16 6.77 14.36
N ASN A 45 26.70 5.68 13.76
CA ASN A 45 25.42 5.71 13.07
C ASN A 45 24.33 5.93 14.12
N ASP A 46 23.79 7.15 14.09
CA ASP A 46 22.69 7.67 14.89
C ASP A 46 21.46 6.73 14.81
N VAL A 47 21.41 5.77 15.73
CA VAL A 47 20.19 5.13 16.19
C VAL A 47 19.80 5.83 17.49
N GLY A 48 19.55 7.14 17.41
CA GLY A 48 18.91 7.96 18.42
C GLY A 48 17.46 7.54 18.65
N GLY A 49 17.28 6.33 19.19
CA GLY A 49 16.02 5.86 19.75
C GLY A 49 15.76 6.55 21.07
N SER A 50 15.31 7.81 20.99
CA SER A 50 14.69 8.66 22.00
C SER A 50 14.45 8.00 23.38
N THR A 51 15.48 7.99 24.23
CA THR A 51 15.36 7.69 25.66
C THR A 51 14.78 8.86 26.45
N ASP A 52 14.87 10.09 25.91
CA ASP A 52 14.40 11.31 26.58
C ASP A 52 12.87 11.43 26.67
N VAL A 53 12.11 10.74 25.82
CA VAL A 53 10.65 10.78 25.84
C VAL A 53 10.05 10.05 27.06
N LEU A 54 10.80 9.15 27.71
CA LEU A 54 10.30 8.36 28.84
C LEU A 54 10.46 9.05 30.20
N ALA A 55 11.34 10.05 30.32
CA ALA A 55 11.63 10.69 31.61
C ALA A 55 10.43 11.44 32.21
N ASN A 56 9.47 11.86 31.37
CA ASN A 56 8.27 12.62 31.77
C ASN A 56 6.95 11.91 31.38
N ALA A 57 7.00 10.64 31.01
CA ALA A 57 5.83 9.90 30.54
C ALA A 57 4.88 9.56 31.70
N THR A 58 3.56 9.73 31.50
CA THR A 58 2.58 9.31 32.51
C THR A 58 2.55 7.78 32.64
N ARG A 59 1.97 7.25 33.72
CA ARG A 59 1.76 5.80 33.89
C ARG A 59 1.01 5.19 32.70
N ASP A 60 0.03 5.90 32.15
CA ASP A 60 -0.74 5.45 30.99
C ASP A 60 0.10 5.43 29.71
N ASP A 61 1.01 6.39 29.54
CA ASP A 61 1.95 6.42 28.42
C ASP A 61 2.94 5.26 28.50
N LEU A 62 3.43 4.93 29.70
CA LEU A 62 4.28 3.77 29.94
C LEU A 62 3.55 2.45 29.65
N ILE A 63 2.29 2.31 30.04
CA ILE A 63 1.48 1.12 29.72
C ILE A 63 1.31 0.97 28.20
N LYS A 64 0.97 2.07 27.50
CA LYS A 64 0.86 2.06 26.03
C LYS A 64 2.20 1.73 25.37
N TYR A 65 3.30 2.23 25.90
CA TYR A 65 4.64 1.95 25.39
C TYR A 65 5.02 0.47 25.57
N VAL A 66 4.75 -0.11 26.73
CA VAL A 66 4.97 -1.55 26.97
C VAL A 66 4.11 -2.42 26.04
N GLU A 67 2.83 -2.08 25.85
CA GLU A 67 1.95 -2.74 24.88
C GLU A 67 2.49 -2.65 23.45
N MET A 68 2.99 -1.47 23.05
CA MET A 68 3.63 -1.26 21.75
C MET A 68 4.88 -2.13 21.59
N LEU A 69 5.76 -2.16 22.60
CA LEU A 69 6.97 -2.99 22.59
C LEU A 69 6.64 -4.48 22.54
N LYS A 70 5.63 -4.95 23.28
CA LYS A 70 5.15 -6.34 23.21
C LYS A 70 4.68 -6.70 21.81
N LYS A 71 3.85 -5.84 21.19
CA LYS A 71 3.39 -6.03 19.80
C LYS A 71 4.57 -6.08 18.82
N ARG A 72 5.54 -5.17 18.97
CA ARG A 72 6.74 -5.14 18.12
C ARG A 72 7.61 -6.38 18.32
N ASN A 73 7.78 -6.85 19.56
CA ASN A 73 8.55 -8.06 19.86
C ASN A 73 7.88 -9.30 19.25
N ILE A 74 6.55 -9.43 19.37
CA ILE A 74 5.79 -10.50 18.73
C ILE A 74 5.97 -10.44 17.20
N ALA A 75 5.80 -9.27 16.58
CA ALA A 75 5.97 -9.12 15.14
C ALA A 75 7.41 -9.44 14.67
N LEU A 76 8.43 -9.05 15.45
CA LEU A 76 9.83 -9.40 15.18
C LEU A 76 10.09 -10.90 15.33
N HIS A 77 9.53 -11.53 16.36
CA HIS A 77 9.66 -12.98 16.57
C HIS A 77 8.98 -13.76 15.45
N GLU A 78 7.75 -13.39 15.05
CA GLU A 78 7.07 -13.97 13.90
C GLU A 78 7.87 -13.74 12.60
N GLY A 79 8.41 -12.53 12.39
CA GLY A 79 9.28 -12.22 11.26
C GLY A 79 10.56 -13.06 11.24
N MET A 80 11.16 -13.32 12.41
CA MET A 80 12.34 -14.17 12.57
C MET A 80 12.01 -15.64 12.27
N LEU A 81 10.87 -16.15 12.74
CA LEU A 81 10.41 -17.51 12.46
C LEU A 81 10.11 -17.72 10.97
N VAL A 82 9.50 -16.73 10.33
CA VAL A 82 9.30 -16.74 8.86
C VAL A 82 10.64 -16.67 8.14
N SER A 83 11.57 -15.82 8.58
CA SER A 83 12.94 -15.77 8.04
C SER A 83 13.65 -17.11 8.18
N TYR A 84 13.49 -17.77 9.33
CA TYR A 84 14.00 -19.11 9.59
C TYR A 84 13.36 -20.14 8.65
N GLN A 85 12.02 -20.15 8.54
CA GLN A 85 11.27 -20.98 7.58
C GLN A 85 11.73 -20.78 6.13
N ASN A 86 12.01 -19.53 5.77
CA ASN A 86 12.52 -19.16 4.45
C ASN A 86 13.99 -19.59 4.23
N SER A 87 14.74 -19.85 5.31
CA SER A 87 16.15 -20.24 5.32
C SER A 87 16.41 -21.70 5.72
N VAL A 88 15.36 -22.53 5.92
CA VAL A 88 15.51 -23.99 6.19
C VAL A 88 16.22 -24.72 5.05
N TYR A 89 16.27 -24.16 3.85
CA TYR A 89 17.20 -24.58 2.81
C TYR A 89 18.47 -23.72 2.84
N PRO A 90 19.66 -24.32 2.66
CA PRO A 90 20.96 -23.75 3.04
C PRO A 90 21.13 -22.30 2.58
N ARG A 91 21.85 -21.52 3.40
CA ARG A 91 22.22 -20.07 3.38
C ARG A 91 22.28 -19.30 2.05
N ASP A 92 22.11 -19.94 0.91
CA ASP A 92 22.04 -19.34 -0.41
C ASP A 92 20.71 -18.62 -0.73
N TYR A 93 19.65 -18.75 0.09
CA TYR A 93 18.38 -17.99 -0.11
C TYR A 93 18.36 -16.61 0.57
N GLU A 94 19.44 -16.20 1.24
CA GLU A 94 19.57 -14.91 1.95
C GLU A 94 19.44 -13.66 1.04
N HIS A 95 19.38 -13.82 -0.28
CA HIS A 95 19.38 -12.70 -1.24
C HIS A 95 18.00 -12.42 -1.85
N TRP A 96 16.97 -13.10 -1.34
CA TRP A 96 15.60 -12.81 -1.71
C TRP A 96 15.08 -11.64 -0.89
N SER A 97 14.68 -10.56 -1.57
CA SER A 97 13.90 -9.49 -0.96
C SER A 97 12.47 -9.97 -0.67
N THR A 98 12.32 -10.92 0.25
CA THR A 98 11.02 -11.19 0.86
C THR A 98 10.64 -9.95 1.63
N VAL A 99 9.45 -9.39 1.36
CA VAL A 99 8.85 -8.44 2.30
C VAL A 99 8.62 -9.24 3.58
N GLY A 100 9.35 -8.91 4.65
CA GLY A 100 9.14 -9.53 5.94
C GLY A 100 7.67 -9.43 6.31
N VAL A 101 7.08 -10.51 6.82
CA VAL A 101 5.64 -10.58 7.12
C VAL A 101 5.19 -9.46 8.06
N SER A 102 6.09 -8.99 8.92
CA SER A 102 5.88 -7.82 9.79
C SER A 102 5.63 -6.50 9.05
N PHE A 103 6.04 -6.39 7.79
CA PHE A 103 5.88 -5.19 6.95
C PHE A 103 4.64 -5.25 6.06
N TRP A 104 3.97 -6.40 5.95
CA TRP A 104 2.80 -6.56 5.08
C TRP A 104 1.70 -5.57 5.37
N GLU A 105 1.42 -5.30 6.66
CA GLU A 105 0.42 -4.30 7.03
C GLU A 105 0.80 -2.91 6.50
N GLN A 106 2.04 -2.48 6.72
CA GLN A 106 2.51 -1.16 6.30
C GLN A 106 2.51 -1.02 4.79
N ASP A 107 3.03 -2.03 4.07
CA ASP A 107 3.11 -2.02 2.61
C ASP A 107 1.70 -1.99 1.99
N MET A 108 0.80 -2.87 2.45
CA MET A 108 -0.57 -2.90 1.93
C MET A 108 -1.37 -1.62 2.28
N ARG A 109 -1.13 -1.01 3.45
CA ARG A 109 -1.75 0.29 3.78
C ARG A 109 -1.22 1.43 2.92
N GLY A 110 0.10 1.54 2.75
CA GLY A 110 0.72 2.56 1.90
C GLY A 110 0.24 2.45 0.45
N PHE A 111 0.09 1.22 0.00
CA PHE A 111 -0.44 0.87 -1.29
C PHE A 111 -1.90 1.28 -1.51
N MET A 112 -2.80 0.86 -0.61
CA MET A 112 -4.21 1.27 -0.65
C MET A 112 -4.35 2.79 -0.59
N ALA A 113 -3.51 3.48 0.20
CA ALA A 113 -3.46 4.93 0.25
C ALA A 113 -3.02 5.55 -1.08
N THR A 114 -2.10 4.92 -1.82
CA THR A 114 -1.66 5.42 -3.13
C THR A 114 -2.76 5.29 -4.18
N ILE A 115 -3.54 4.20 -4.17
CA ILE A 115 -4.75 4.08 -5.03
C ILE A 115 -5.77 5.14 -4.67
N PHE A 116 -6.03 5.34 -3.37
CA PHE A 116 -6.97 6.36 -2.93
C PHE A 116 -6.52 7.75 -3.40
N ASN A 117 -5.24 8.08 -3.26
CA ASN A 117 -4.69 9.36 -3.73
C ASN A 117 -4.83 9.50 -5.26
N TRP A 118 -4.49 8.47 -6.03
CA TRP A 118 -4.70 8.48 -7.48
C TRP A 118 -6.18 8.70 -7.83
N SER A 119 -7.07 7.97 -7.17
CA SER A 119 -8.52 8.09 -7.37
C SER A 119 -9.02 9.49 -6.98
N TYR A 120 -8.44 10.08 -5.94
CA TYR A 120 -8.74 11.43 -5.48
C TYR A 120 -8.23 12.51 -6.43
N ASP A 121 -7.09 12.29 -7.08
CA ASP A 121 -6.47 13.26 -8.00
C ASP A 121 -7.15 13.24 -9.36
N TYR A 122 -7.47 12.05 -9.89
CA TYR A 122 -7.98 11.88 -11.26
C TYR A 122 -9.49 11.59 -11.34
N GLY A 123 -10.15 11.16 -10.25
CA GLY A 123 -11.59 10.88 -10.22
C GLY A 123 -12.48 12.12 -10.09
N ILE A 124 -13.72 12.05 -10.59
CA ILE A 124 -14.69 13.15 -10.60
C ILE A 124 -14.96 13.68 -9.18
N ARG A 125 -14.82 15.01 -8.99
CA ARG A 125 -15.14 15.68 -7.72
C ARG A 125 -16.61 16.11 -7.68
N VAL A 126 -17.32 15.66 -6.67
CA VAL A 126 -18.73 16.03 -6.44
C VAL A 126 -18.77 17.25 -5.53
N THR A 127 -18.95 18.44 -6.12
CA THR A 127 -18.95 19.71 -5.37
C THR A 127 -20.26 19.99 -4.64
N ASP A 128 -21.39 19.57 -5.21
CA ASP A 128 -22.73 19.84 -4.68
C ASP A 128 -23.31 18.69 -3.83
N GLY A 129 -22.52 17.64 -3.58
CA GLY A 129 -22.92 16.45 -2.82
C GLY A 129 -23.95 15.55 -3.51
N ARG A 130 -24.18 15.72 -4.83
CA ARG A 130 -25.17 14.96 -5.61
C ARG A 130 -24.49 14.13 -6.71
N PRO A 131 -23.80 13.04 -6.36
CA PRO A 131 -23.12 12.17 -7.34
C PRO A 131 -24.11 11.57 -8.36
N ASN A 132 -25.38 11.45 -7.98
CA ASN A 132 -26.46 10.93 -8.81
C ASN A 132 -26.78 11.79 -10.04
N LYS A 133 -26.31 13.04 -10.12
CA LYS A 133 -26.54 13.91 -11.28
C LYS A 133 -25.43 13.82 -12.33
N ILE A 134 -24.32 13.19 -11.99
CA ILE A 134 -23.11 13.14 -12.83
C ILE A 134 -23.21 11.97 -13.81
N LEU A 135 -23.60 10.80 -13.31
CA LEU A 135 -23.68 9.57 -14.10
C LEU A 135 -25.07 9.39 -14.70
N SER A 136 -25.13 8.91 -15.94
CA SER A 136 -26.37 8.46 -16.57
C SER A 136 -26.93 7.22 -15.86
N LYS A 137 -28.22 6.93 -16.08
CA LYS A 137 -28.88 5.75 -15.48
C LYS A 137 -28.19 4.44 -15.85
N GLU A 138 -27.73 4.31 -17.10
CA GLU A 138 -27.04 3.10 -17.56
C GLU A 138 -25.64 2.99 -16.93
N GLN A 139 -24.88 4.09 -16.89
CA GLN A 139 -23.57 4.11 -16.21
C GLN A 139 -23.67 3.70 -14.74
N LYS A 140 -24.67 4.23 -14.01
CA LYS A 140 -24.92 3.84 -12.61
C LYS A 140 -25.16 2.34 -12.45
N LYS A 141 -25.98 1.76 -13.32
CA LYS A 141 -26.30 0.33 -13.29
C LYS A 141 -25.06 -0.52 -13.59
N GLN A 142 -24.36 -0.21 -14.67
CA GLN A 142 -23.13 -0.92 -15.07
C GLN A 142 -22.05 -0.83 -13.98
N LEU A 143 -21.93 0.34 -13.35
CA LEU A 143 -20.98 0.55 -12.27
C LEU A 143 -21.26 -0.31 -11.02
N ILE A 144 -22.51 -0.41 -10.57
CA ILE A 144 -22.83 -1.27 -9.42
C ILE A 144 -22.59 -2.75 -9.77
N LEU A 145 -22.96 -3.17 -10.98
CA LEU A 145 -22.74 -4.54 -11.45
C LEU A 145 -21.25 -4.89 -11.54
N SER A 146 -20.42 -3.98 -12.06
CA SER A 146 -18.98 -4.21 -12.19
C SER A 146 -18.27 -4.33 -10.83
N MET A 147 -18.88 -3.85 -9.75
CA MET A 147 -18.37 -3.93 -8.37
C MET A 147 -19.04 -5.05 -7.54
N ASP A 148 -19.64 -6.06 -8.17
CA ASP A 148 -20.16 -7.22 -7.42
C ASP A 148 -19.08 -7.86 -6.52
N GLY A 149 -19.51 -8.28 -5.34
CA GLY A 149 -18.66 -8.73 -4.23
C GLY A 149 -18.01 -7.61 -3.39
N TRP A 150 -18.02 -6.36 -3.87
CA TRP A 150 -17.42 -5.20 -3.17
C TRP A 150 -18.47 -4.20 -2.68
N VAL A 151 -19.52 -3.98 -3.48
CA VAL A 151 -20.64 -3.08 -3.19
C VAL A 151 -21.94 -3.89 -3.18
N VAL A 152 -22.88 -3.55 -2.29
CA VAL A 152 -24.22 -4.15 -2.32
C VAL A 152 -24.87 -3.95 -3.69
N GLN A 153 -25.48 -5.01 -4.23
CA GLN A 153 -26.10 -5.01 -5.55
C GLN A 153 -27.50 -4.38 -5.52
N GLU A 154 -27.53 -3.10 -5.17
CA GLU A 154 -28.73 -2.28 -5.02
C GLU A 154 -28.65 -1.05 -5.94
N ASP A 155 -29.78 -0.39 -6.17
CA ASP A 155 -29.80 0.82 -6.99
C ASP A 155 -28.81 1.89 -6.45
N PHE A 156 -28.04 2.49 -7.37
CA PHE A 156 -27.01 3.49 -7.04
C PHE A 156 -27.59 4.65 -6.24
N ASP A 157 -28.75 5.17 -6.64
CA ASP A 157 -29.37 6.32 -5.97
C ASP A 157 -29.87 5.94 -4.56
N SER A 158 -30.31 4.69 -4.38
CA SER A 158 -30.61 4.12 -3.06
C SER A 158 -29.37 4.04 -2.15
N ILE A 159 -28.22 3.61 -2.67
CA ILE A 159 -26.95 3.61 -1.91
C ILE A 159 -26.57 5.04 -1.51
N VAL A 160 -26.60 5.99 -2.45
CA VAL A 160 -26.27 7.40 -2.22
C VAL A 160 -27.16 8.02 -1.13
N SER A 161 -28.47 7.75 -1.19
CA SER A 161 -29.44 8.33 -0.25
C SER A 161 -29.23 7.93 1.22
N ARG A 162 -28.61 6.77 1.45
CA ARG A 162 -28.31 6.24 2.79
C ARG A 162 -26.96 6.70 3.33
N LEU A 163 -26.14 7.34 2.52
CA LEU A 163 -24.85 7.87 2.96
C LEU A 163 -25.02 9.30 3.50
N PRO A 164 -24.13 9.74 4.41
CA PRO A 164 -24.11 11.13 4.86
C PRO A 164 -23.39 12.02 3.82
N ASP A 165 -23.45 13.34 4.00
CA ASP A 165 -22.97 14.29 2.98
C ASP A 165 -21.48 14.11 2.63
N SER A 166 -20.63 13.83 3.62
CA SER A 166 -19.18 13.73 3.39
C SER A 166 -18.80 12.51 2.54
N PRO A 167 -19.18 11.25 2.89
CA PRO A 167 -18.96 10.10 2.02
C PRO A 167 -19.63 10.24 0.65
N ARG A 168 -20.80 10.92 0.54
CA ARG A 168 -21.43 11.19 -0.77
C ARG A 168 -20.55 12.02 -1.69
N ARG A 169 -19.78 12.98 -1.17
CA ARG A 169 -18.91 13.86 -1.96
C ARG A 169 -17.69 13.14 -2.55
N VAL A 170 -17.25 12.07 -1.87
CA VAL A 170 -16.08 11.27 -2.27
C VAL A 170 -16.45 9.87 -2.79
N LEU A 171 -17.73 9.60 -3.00
CA LEU A 171 -18.23 8.26 -3.34
C LEU A 171 -17.66 7.76 -4.67
N LEU A 172 -17.59 8.62 -5.69
CA LEU A 172 -17.08 8.24 -7.01
C LEU A 172 -15.59 7.92 -6.96
N GLN A 173 -14.81 8.58 -6.09
CA GLN A 173 -13.41 8.24 -5.83
C GLN A 173 -13.29 6.86 -5.16
N TYR A 174 -14.17 6.54 -4.21
CA TYR A 174 -14.17 5.19 -3.61
C TYR A 174 -14.52 4.12 -4.63
N PHE A 175 -15.47 4.38 -5.53
CA PHE A 175 -15.80 3.44 -6.60
C PHE A 175 -14.65 3.26 -7.59
N LEU A 176 -13.96 4.34 -7.93
CA LEU A 176 -12.75 4.28 -8.75
C LEU A 176 -11.64 3.45 -8.07
N GLN A 177 -11.41 3.66 -6.77
CA GLN A 177 -10.48 2.87 -5.96
C GLN A 177 -10.86 1.37 -5.93
N ILE A 178 -12.15 1.06 -5.74
CA ILE A 178 -12.66 -0.31 -5.71
C ILE A 178 -12.42 -1.01 -7.06
N LEU A 179 -12.67 -0.34 -8.19
CA LEU A 179 -12.42 -0.93 -9.51
C LEU A 179 -10.94 -1.27 -9.71
N ILE A 180 -10.02 -0.38 -9.32
CA ILE A 180 -8.58 -0.65 -9.38
C ILE A 180 -8.21 -1.83 -8.50
N LEU A 181 -8.65 -1.82 -7.23
CA LEU A 181 -8.36 -2.91 -6.29
C LEU A 181 -8.92 -4.26 -6.74
N LYS A 182 -10.13 -4.25 -7.30
CA LYS A 182 -10.81 -5.45 -7.80
C LYS A 182 -10.04 -6.07 -8.97
N ASP A 183 -9.65 -5.27 -9.96
CA ASP A 183 -8.87 -5.78 -11.10
C ASP A 183 -7.49 -6.24 -10.66
N VAL A 184 -6.77 -5.44 -9.86
CA VAL A 184 -5.50 -5.83 -9.26
C VAL A 184 -5.56 -7.16 -8.53
N TRP A 185 -6.60 -7.34 -7.71
CA TRP A 185 -6.79 -8.59 -6.98
C TRP A 185 -6.96 -9.75 -7.96
N HIS A 186 -7.80 -9.58 -8.98
CA HIS A 186 -8.05 -10.60 -9.99
C HIS A 186 -6.80 -10.95 -10.79
N ARG A 187 -6.04 -9.93 -11.22
CA ARG A 187 -4.85 -10.07 -12.08
C ARG A 187 -3.64 -10.63 -11.35
N PHE A 188 -3.39 -10.19 -10.11
CA PHE A 188 -2.10 -10.44 -9.44
C PHE A 188 -2.18 -11.33 -8.20
N TRP A 189 -3.32 -11.34 -7.50
CA TRP A 189 -3.43 -11.97 -6.19
C TRP A 189 -4.20 -13.29 -6.22
N GLN A 190 -5.24 -13.38 -7.07
CA GLN A 190 -6.01 -14.61 -7.23
C GLN A 190 -5.17 -15.75 -7.83
N ASN A 191 -4.22 -15.43 -8.71
CA ASN A 191 -3.27 -16.38 -9.25
C ASN A 191 -1.82 -15.91 -9.00
N PRO A 192 -1.06 -16.51 -8.06
CA PRO A 192 0.32 -16.11 -7.78
C PRO A 192 1.31 -16.42 -8.91
N PHE A 193 0.88 -17.14 -9.95
CA PHE A 193 1.66 -17.58 -11.10
C PHE A 193 1.26 -16.88 -12.40
N TRP A 194 0.54 -15.75 -12.30
CA TRP A 194 -0.09 -15.03 -13.42
C TRP A 194 0.83 -14.66 -14.60
N TYR A 195 2.14 -14.69 -14.39
CA TYR A 195 3.18 -14.30 -15.34
C TYR A 195 4.06 -15.47 -15.80
N LEU A 196 3.84 -16.70 -15.31
CA LEU A 196 4.72 -17.82 -15.63
C LEU A 196 4.55 -18.25 -17.07
N GLU A 197 5.65 -18.39 -17.79
CA GLU A 197 5.64 -18.88 -19.16
C GLU A 197 6.80 -19.87 -19.36
N PRO A 198 6.56 -21.06 -19.93
CA PRO A 198 7.61 -22.01 -20.16
C PRO A 198 8.67 -21.40 -21.09
N THR A 199 9.94 -21.69 -20.82
CA THR A 199 10.99 -21.41 -21.79
C THR A 199 10.82 -22.43 -22.90
N LEU A 200 10.12 -22.06 -23.97
CA LEU A 200 10.12 -22.86 -25.19
C LEU A 200 11.56 -23.02 -25.66
N ALA A 201 11.92 -24.25 -26.03
CA ALA A 201 13.21 -24.51 -26.64
C ALA A 201 13.36 -23.63 -27.90
N PRO A 202 14.57 -23.14 -28.23
CA PRO A 202 14.79 -22.26 -29.38
C PRO A 202 14.33 -22.85 -30.73
N ASP A 203 14.01 -24.14 -30.77
CA ASP A 203 13.66 -24.87 -32.00
C ASP A 203 12.15 -25.12 -32.18
N SER A 204 11.28 -24.76 -31.22
CA SER A 204 9.82 -24.86 -31.42
C SER A 204 9.30 -23.61 -32.14
N ALA A 205 9.60 -23.55 -33.44
CA ALA A 205 9.06 -22.57 -34.36
C ALA A 205 7.58 -22.88 -34.64
N ASP A 206 6.69 -22.31 -33.83
CA ASP A 206 5.39 -21.87 -34.33
C ASP A 206 4.98 -20.55 -33.65
N PRO A 207 5.31 -19.39 -34.26
CA PRO A 207 4.87 -18.10 -33.76
C PRO A 207 3.34 -17.89 -33.89
N ALA A 208 2.62 -18.75 -34.62
CA ALA A 208 1.17 -18.68 -34.79
C ALA A 208 0.38 -19.45 -33.71
N ALA A 209 1.03 -20.26 -32.87
CA ALA A 209 0.41 -20.86 -31.68
C ALA A 209 0.34 -19.86 -30.50
N ARG A 210 0.84 -18.64 -30.67
CA ARG A 210 0.62 -17.53 -29.76
C ARG A 210 -0.82 -17.07 -29.96
N THR A 211 -1.71 -17.59 -29.13
CA THR A 211 -3.10 -17.14 -29.02
C THR A 211 -3.13 -15.61 -29.06
N GLU A 212 -3.96 -15.08 -29.96
CA GLU A 212 -4.31 -13.67 -30.13
C GLU A 212 -4.37 -12.92 -28.77
N PRO A 213 -4.01 -11.63 -28.72
CA PRO A 213 -4.12 -10.81 -27.53
C PRO A 213 -5.60 -10.60 -27.17
N GLY A 214 -6.18 -11.57 -26.47
CA GLY A 214 -7.39 -11.37 -25.68
C GLY A 214 -7.03 -10.57 -24.44
N PHE A 215 -7.80 -9.53 -24.16
CA PHE A 215 -7.64 -8.60 -23.02
C PHE A 215 -7.78 -9.25 -21.63
N ASP A 216 -7.86 -10.58 -21.54
CA ASP A 216 -8.33 -11.27 -20.34
C ASP A 216 -7.33 -12.21 -19.66
N THR A 217 -6.40 -12.85 -20.37
CA THR A 217 -5.81 -14.06 -19.77
C THR A 217 -4.42 -13.84 -19.20
N VAL A 218 -4.32 -14.19 -17.92
CA VAL A 218 -3.12 -14.81 -17.33
C VAL A 218 -2.44 -15.70 -18.37
N THR A 219 -1.10 -15.83 -18.31
CA THR A 219 -0.42 -16.78 -19.19
C THR A 219 -1.09 -18.16 -19.09
N PRO A 220 -1.41 -18.86 -20.19
CA PRO A 220 -2.12 -20.15 -20.12
C PRO A 220 -1.42 -21.15 -19.18
N PHE A 221 -0.09 -21.14 -19.22
CA PHE A 221 0.73 -21.93 -18.29
C PHE A 221 0.58 -21.47 -16.82
N GLY A 222 0.51 -20.16 -16.55
CA GLY A 222 0.23 -19.64 -15.22
C GLY A 222 -1.13 -20.10 -14.68
N GLU A 223 -2.13 -20.24 -15.54
CA GLU A 223 -3.44 -20.81 -15.15
C GLU A 223 -3.35 -22.29 -14.80
N ASP A 224 -2.64 -23.08 -15.61
CA ASP A 224 -2.38 -24.50 -15.33
C ASP A 224 -1.69 -24.71 -13.98
N VAL A 225 -0.64 -23.92 -13.72
CA VAL A 225 0.11 -23.96 -12.45
C VAL A 225 -0.78 -23.55 -11.28
N SER A 226 -1.69 -22.60 -11.47
CA SER A 226 -2.68 -22.20 -10.45
C SER A 226 -3.73 -23.27 -10.16
N ARG A 227 -4.20 -23.99 -11.19
CA ARG A 227 -5.08 -25.14 -11.01
C ARG A 227 -4.38 -26.24 -10.20
N LEU A 228 -3.13 -26.56 -10.54
CA LEU A 228 -2.33 -27.53 -9.78
C LEU A 228 -2.14 -27.09 -8.33
N TYR A 229 -1.85 -25.81 -8.10
CA TYR A 229 -1.73 -25.25 -6.76
C TYR A 229 -3.02 -25.41 -5.94
N SER A 230 -4.18 -25.19 -6.57
CA SER A 230 -5.48 -25.38 -5.92
C SER A 230 -5.69 -26.84 -5.47
N GLU A 231 -5.25 -27.82 -6.28
CA GLU A 231 -5.25 -29.22 -5.85
C GLU A 231 -4.30 -29.47 -4.67
N PHE A 232 -3.10 -28.87 -4.69
CA PHE A 232 -2.18 -28.97 -3.56
C PHE A 232 -2.76 -28.35 -2.29
N GLN A 233 -3.48 -27.23 -2.36
CA GLN A 233 -4.13 -26.62 -1.20
C GLN A 233 -5.18 -27.56 -0.58
N ARG A 234 -5.88 -28.37 -1.39
CA ARG A 234 -6.83 -29.38 -0.89
C ARG A 234 -6.13 -30.58 -0.27
N ALA A 235 -4.96 -30.96 -0.78
CA ALA A 235 -4.19 -32.09 -0.27
C ALA A 235 -3.47 -31.75 1.04
N ASP A 236 -2.71 -30.65 1.06
CA ASP A 236 -1.99 -30.14 2.23
C ASP A 236 -1.71 -28.63 2.06
N LEU A 237 -2.41 -27.80 2.84
CA LEU A 237 -2.31 -26.34 2.74
C LEU A 237 -0.90 -25.81 3.04
N GLN A 238 -0.19 -26.40 4.00
CA GLN A 238 1.12 -25.93 4.44
C GLN A 238 2.18 -26.23 3.38
N LEU A 239 2.20 -27.46 2.86
CA LEU A 239 3.09 -27.86 1.77
C LEU A 239 2.75 -27.12 0.48
N ALA A 240 1.47 -26.85 0.20
CA ALA A 240 1.06 -26.03 -0.93
C ALA A 240 1.65 -24.61 -0.82
N HIS A 241 1.46 -23.93 0.31
CA HIS A 241 2.04 -22.60 0.55
C HIS A 241 3.55 -22.61 0.39
N HIS A 242 4.21 -23.67 0.86
CA HIS A 242 5.63 -23.85 0.69
C HIS A 242 6.01 -23.94 -0.79
N TRP A 243 5.34 -24.81 -1.53
CA TRP A 243 5.57 -25.02 -2.95
C TRP A 243 5.34 -23.73 -3.77
N ARG A 244 4.27 -22.97 -3.49
CA ARG A 244 4.03 -21.66 -4.11
C ARG A 244 5.21 -20.73 -3.86
N ALA A 245 5.61 -20.58 -2.61
CA ALA A 245 6.69 -19.68 -2.23
C ALA A 245 8.00 -20.01 -2.97
N GLN A 246 8.38 -21.29 -3.03
CA GLN A 246 9.59 -21.71 -3.74
C GLN A 246 9.48 -21.51 -5.26
N THR A 247 8.33 -21.83 -5.84
CA THR A 247 8.09 -21.65 -7.28
C THR A 247 8.19 -20.17 -7.67
N VAL A 248 7.52 -19.29 -6.92
CA VAL A 248 7.57 -17.84 -7.12
C VAL A 248 8.99 -17.30 -6.91
N ARG A 249 9.72 -17.78 -5.89
CA ARG A 249 11.15 -17.46 -5.74
C ARG A 249 11.91 -17.87 -6.98
N LEU A 250 11.99 -19.14 -7.34
CA LEU A 250 12.79 -19.57 -8.50
C LEU A 250 12.46 -18.77 -9.78
N ALA A 251 11.18 -18.47 -10.01
CA ALA A 251 10.70 -17.69 -11.15
C ALA A 251 11.06 -16.20 -11.16
N ASN A 252 11.59 -15.63 -10.08
CA ASN A 252 11.95 -14.21 -10.02
C ASN A 252 13.43 -13.97 -9.73
N THR A 253 14.27 -15.02 -9.87
CA THR A 253 15.68 -14.93 -9.43
C THR A 253 16.44 -14.26 -10.53
N VAL A 254 16.90 -13.04 -10.31
CA VAL A 254 17.70 -12.31 -11.31
C VAL A 254 19.20 -12.35 -11.02
N ILE A 255 19.59 -12.76 -9.82
CA ILE A 255 20.99 -12.79 -9.38
C ILE A 255 21.64 -14.11 -9.79
N ASN A 256 22.78 -14.01 -10.48
CA ASN A 256 23.66 -15.14 -10.76
C ASN A 256 24.62 -15.35 -9.58
N TYR A 257 24.27 -16.23 -8.65
CA TYR A 257 25.14 -16.58 -7.51
C TYR A 257 25.15 -18.09 -7.31
N ASN A 258 26.30 -18.66 -6.93
CA ASN A 258 26.49 -20.08 -6.56
C ASN A 258 25.71 -21.07 -7.46
N ARG A 259 25.96 -21.06 -8.78
CA ARG A 259 25.36 -21.97 -9.78
C ARG A 259 23.90 -21.70 -10.17
N ARG A 260 23.30 -20.58 -9.77
CA ARG A 260 21.95 -20.18 -10.23
C ARG A 260 22.02 -19.42 -11.55
N ASN A 261 21.16 -19.80 -12.49
CA ASN A 261 20.94 -19.09 -13.74
C ASN A 261 19.78 -18.11 -13.57
N GLY A 262 20.08 -16.81 -13.49
CA GLY A 262 19.10 -15.74 -13.34
C GLY A 262 18.33 -15.40 -14.62
N ALA A 263 18.65 -16.03 -15.76
CA ALA A 263 17.97 -15.76 -17.03
C ALA A 263 16.46 -16.06 -16.96
N PHE A 264 16.07 -17.11 -16.23
CA PHE A 264 14.67 -17.45 -16.04
C PHE A 264 13.91 -16.33 -15.30
N GLY A 265 14.48 -15.81 -14.21
CA GLY A 265 13.88 -14.71 -13.46
C GLY A 265 13.90 -13.38 -14.21
N ALA A 266 14.94 -13.10 -14.99
CA ALA A 266 15.01 -11.91 -15.83
C ALA A 266 13.92 -11.91 -16.91
N LYS A 267 13.69 -13.06 -17.58
CA LYS A 267 12.59 -13.24 -18.53
C LYS A 267 11.24 -12.92 -17.88
N HIS A 268 10.97 -13.53 -16.73
CA HIS A 268 9.70 -13.38 -16.04
C HIS A 268 9.50 -11.96 -15.47
N LEU A 269 10.56 -11.28 -15.03
CA LEU A 269 10.50 -9.87 -14.66
C LEU A 269 10.05 -8.99 -15.84
N ALA A 270 10.57 -9.25 -17.05
CA ALA A 270 10.16 -8.52 -18.26
C ALA A 270 8.68 -8.78 -18.60
N ILE A 271 8.23 -10.05 -18.54
CA ILE A 271 6.82 -10.41 -18.74
C ILE A 271 5.92 -9.69 -17.73
N ARG A 272 6.29 -9.70 -16.45
CA ARG A 272 5.51 -9.02 -15.40
C ARG A 272 5.35 -7.54 -15.67
N LYS A 273 6.43 -6.85 -16.03
CA LYS A 273 6.36 -5.41 -16.34
C LYS A 273 5.46 -5.14 -17.55
N ALA A 274 5.62 -5.92 -18.61
CA ALA A 274 4.80 -5.77 -19.82
C ALA A 274 3.31 -6.01 -19.53
N LYS A 275 2.97 -7.11 -18.84
CA LYS A 275 1.59 -7.45 -18.48
C LYS A 275 0.98 -6.44 -17.49
N ALA A 276 1.73 -5.95 -16.51
CA ALA A 276 1.24 -4.91 -15.61
C ALA A 276 0.90 -3.61 -16.36
N THR A 277 1.72 -3.24 -17.35
CA THR A 277 1.40 -2.11 -18.24
C THR A 277 0.14 -2.39 -19.06
N GLU A 278 0.04 -3.55 -19.70
CA GLU A 278 -1.14 -3.96 -20.47
C GLU A 278 -2.43 -3.91 -19.64
N PHE A 279 -2.40 -4.44 -18.42
CA PHE A 279 -3.56 -4.43 -17.52
C PHE A 279 -3.98 -3.01 -17.11
N ALA A 280 -3.01 -2.15 -16.79
CA ALA A 280 -3.30 -0.75 -16.48
C ALA A 280 -3.94 -0.01 -17.67
N GLN A 281 -3.43 -0.26 -18.88
CA GLN A 281 -3.97 0.32 -20.11
C GLN A 281 -5.38 -0.19 -20.40
N ALA A 282 -5.62 -1.49 -20.22
CA ALA A 282 -6.95 -2.08 -20.36
C ALA A 282 -7.94 -1.48 -19.36
N MET A 283 -7.55 -1.33 -18.08
CA MET A 283 -8.37 -0.67 -17.07
C MET A 283 -8.65 0.80 -17.45
N TYR A 284 -7.64 1.53 -17.92
CA TYR A 284 -7.80 2.93 -18.32
C TYR A 284 -8.71 3.10 -19.55
N ALA A 285 -8.74 2.10 -20.44
CA ALA A 285 -9.61 2.06 -21.61
C ALA A 285 -11.05 1.59 -21.30
N ASP A 286 -11.30 1.02 -20.12
CA ASP A 286 -12.62 0.49 -19.76
C ASP A 286 -13.67 1.61 -19.66
N PRO A 287 -14.82 1.52 -20.37
CA PRO A 287 -15.84 2.57 -20.36
C PRO A 287 -16.48 2.80 -18.97
N THR A 288 -16.59 1.76 -18.14
CA THR A 288 -17.14 1.87 -16.78
C THR A 288 -16.16 2.61 -15.87
N PHE A 289 -14.86 2.37 -16.05
CA PHE A 289 -13.80 3.10 -15.37
C PHE A 289 -13.72 4.55 -15.83
N GLN A 290 -13.74 4.80 -17.14
CA GLN A 290 -13.62 6.14 -17.72
C GLN A 290 -14.76 7.07 -17.29
N CYS A 291 -15.97 6.56 -17.06
CA CYS A 291 -17.09 7.40 -16.61
C CYS A 291 -16.90 8.00 -15.20
N LEU A 292 -15.90 7.53 -14.46
CA LEU A 292 -15.53 8.04 -13.13
C LEU A 292 -14.33 9.00 -13.15
N LEU A 293 -13.66 9.15 -14.30
CA LEU A 293 -12.52 10.04 -14.46
C LEU A 293 -12.99 11.47 -14.72
N ARG A 294 -12.19 12.44 -14.26
CA ARG A 294 -12.39 13.85 -14.66
C ARG A 294 -12.16 14.00 -16.16
N ASP A 295 -12.71 15.07 -16.71
CA ASP A 295 -12.48 15.41 -18.10
C ASP A 295 -10.98 15.55 -18.41
N PRO A 296 -10.59 15.13 -19.64
CA PRO A 296 -9.34 15.46 -20.29
C PRO A 296 -8.80 16.87 -20.04
N SER A 297 -7.97 17.07 -19.01
CA SER A 297 -7.00 18.18 -19.05
C SER A 297 -6.08 17.95 -20.25
N PRO A 298 -5.63 18.98 -20.99
CA PRO A 298 -4.67 18.81 -22.08
C PRO A 298 -3.35 18.10 -21.69
N GLU A 299 -3.10 17.84 -20.41
CA GLU A 299 -2.00 17.07 -19.84
C GLU A 299 -2.26 15.53 -19.78
N PHE A 300 -3.16 15.00 -20.63
CA PHE A 300 -3.87 13.73 -20.38
C PHE A 300 -3.12 12.41 -20.45
N ASN A 301 -1.80 12.42 -20.61
CA ASN A 301 -1.00 11.20 -20.46
C ASN A 301 -0.51 10.95 -19.01
N VAL A 302 -0.67 11.91 -18.09
CA VAL A 302 -0.14 11.72 -16.73
C VAL A 302 -0.96 10.69 -15.94
N ALA A 303 -2.29 10.72 -16.03
CA ALA A 303 -3.17 9.82 -15.26
C ALA A 303 -2.90 8.34 -15.57
N GLU A 304 -2.87 8.01 -16.87
CA GLU A 304 -2.56 6.67 -17.37
C GLU A 304 -1.14 6.22 -16.96
N ASN A 305 -0.13 7.09 -17.13
CA ASN A 305 1.25 6.76 -16.75
C ASN A 305 1.41 6.49 -15.26
N VAL A 306 0.73 7.26 -14.39
CA VAL A 306 0.74 6.99 -12.94
C VAL A 306 -0.02 5.70 -12.63
N LEU A 307 -1.11 5.39 -13.35
CA LEU A 307 -1.81 4.12 -13.19
C LEU A 307 -0.94 2.92 -13.60
N ILE A 308 -0.16 3.04 -14.68
CA ILE A 308 0.81 2.03 -15.11
C ILE A 308 1.86 1.81 -14.01
N GLN A 309 2.41 2.89 -13.42
CA GLN A 309 3.36 2.77 -12.32
C GLN A 309 2.75 2.08 -11.10
N LEU A 310 1.48 2.37 -10.79
CA LEU A 310 0.74 1.66 -9.75
C LEU A 310 0.71 0.16 -10.07
N TYR A 311 0.19 -0.25 -11.23
CA TYR A 311 0.10 -1.67 -11.58
C TYR A 311 1.46 -2.39 -11.57
N GLN A 312 2.53 -1.73 -12.00
CA GLN A 312 3.88 -2.29 -11.94
C GLN A 312 4.34 -2.52 -10.50
N HIS A 313 4.11 -1.56 -9.60
CA HIS A 313 4.40 -1.70 -8.17
C HIS A 313 3.56 -2.83 -7.54
N PHE A 314 2.33 -3.00 -8.00
CA PHE A 314 1.39 -4.03 -7.55
C PHE A 314 1.83 -5.44 -7.95
N ALA A 315 2.21 -5.60 -9.21
CA ALA A 315 2.80 -6.81 -9.72
C ALA A 315 4.06 -7.21 -8.93
N GLU A 316 4.89 -6.24 -8.55
CA GLU A 316 6.09 -6.49 -7.73
C GLU A 316 5.73 -6.91 -6.30
N LEU A 317 4.83 -6.18 -5.64
CA LEU A 317 4.41 -6.49 -4.26
C LEU A 317 3.71 -7.86 -4.17
N ALA A 318 2.85 -8.18 -5.14
CA ALA A 318 2.17 -9.48 -5.23
C ALA A 318 3.15 -10.65 -5.31
N VAL A 319 4.21 -10.50 -6.11
CA VAL A 319 5.29 -11.50 -6.18
C VAL A 319 6.03 -11.62 -4.87
N LYS A 320 6.42 -10.49 -4.24
CA LYS A 320 7.17 -10.51 -2.97
C LYS A 320 6.36 -11.19 -1.85
N ILE A 321 5.06 -10.92 -1.77
CA ILE A 321 4.17 -11.55 -0.78
C ILE A 321 3.93 -13.02 -1.13
N SER A 322 3.70 -13.35 -2.41
CA SER A 322 3.52 -14.75 -2.85
C SER A 322 4.77 -15.61 -2.65
N ALA A 323 5.96 -14.99 -2.66
CA ALA A 323 7.24 -15.61 -2.36
C ALA A 323 7.46 -15.88 -0.87
N ALA A 324 6.59 -15.44 0.04
CA ALA A 324 6.71 -15.72 1.46
C ALA A 324 5.89 -16.96 1.88
N GLN A 325 6.17 -17.44 3.08
CA GLN A 325 5.30 -18.33 3.87
C GLN A 325 4.99 -17.53 5.12
N PRO A 326 3.76 -17.05 5.35
CA PRO A 326 2.44 -17.59 4.98
C PRO A 326 1.81 -17.10 3.67
N ALA A 327 0.54 -17.42 3.42
CA ALA A 327 -0.29 -16.80 2.38
C ALA A 327 -1.02 -15.56 2.88
N MET A 328 -1.41 -14.69 1.95
CA MET A 328 -2.33 -13.59 2.17
C MET A 328 -3.69 -13.94 1.54
N GLU A 329 -4.73 -13.93 2.37
CA GLU A 329 -6.12 -14.12 1.98
C GLU A 329 -6.82 -12.75 1.96
N TRP A 330 -7.60 -12.52 0.90
CA TRP A 330 -8.40 -11.31 0.71
C TRP A 330 -9.85 -11.65 0.98
N LEU A 331 -10.47 -10.97 1.94
CA LEU A 331 -11.87 -11.16 2.33
C LEU A 331 -12.67 -9.92 1.94
N PHE A 332 -13.83 -10.15 1.34
CA PHE A 332 -14.65 -9.12 0.69
C PHE A 332 -15.97 -8.88 1.42
N LEU A 333 -16.92 -8.18 0.79
CA LEU A 333 -18.17 -7.77 1.41
C LEU A 333 -18.97 -8.97 1.94
N LYS A 334 -18.95 -10.11 1.23
CA LYS A 334 -19.65 -11.34 1.63
C LYS A 334 -19.04 -12.01 2.87
N ASP A 335 -17.75 -11.76 3.12
CA ASP A 335 -16.97 -12.36 4.20
C ASP A 335 -16.91 -11.42 5.42
N ALA A 336 -17.17 -10.13 5.20
CA ALA A 336 -17.21 -9.10 6.24
C ALA A 336 -18.52 -9.18 7.06
N PRO A 337 -18.51 -8.68 8.32
CA PRO A 337 -19.74 -8.51 9.09
C PRO A 337 -20.77 -7.66 8.33
N THR A 338 -22.02 -8.11 8.28
CA THR A 338 -23.12 -7.40 7.60
C THR A 338 -23.46 -6.07 8.26
N THR A 339 -23.17 -5.94 9.56
CA THR A 339 -23.34 -4.71 10.35
C THR A 339 -22.01 -4.22 10.91
N PHE A 340 -21.86 -2.91 10.95
CA PHE A 340 -20.69 -2.24 11.51
C PHE A 340 -20.76 -2.21 13.05
N GLU A 341 -19.63 -2.52 13.67
CA GLU A 341 -19.40 -2.27 15.09
C GLU A 341 -18.06 -1.56 15.27
N ARG A 342 -18.03 -0.44 16.01
CA ARG A 342 -16.79 0.31 16.24
C ARG A 342 -15.67 -0.53 16.86
N THR A 343 -16.03 -1.52 17.67
CA THR A 343 -15.11 -2.44 18.33
C THR A 343 -14.72 -3.64 17.45
N SER A 344 -15.14 -3.67 16.19
CA SER A 344 -14.79 -4.74 15.27
C SER A 344 -13.27 -4.85 15.10
N HIS A 345 -12.78 -6.08 15.18
CA HIS A 345 -11.38 -6.40 14.88
C HIS A 345 -11.16 -6.56 13.36
N GLN A 346 -12.23 -6.66 12.55
CA GLN A 346 -12.14 -6.95 11.12
C GLN A 346 -12.28 -5.70 10.25
N ILE A 347 -13.18 -4.79 10.62
CA ILE A 347 -13.55 -3.66 9.76
C ILE A 347 -13.49 -2.32 10.51
N THR A 348 -13.26 -1.26 9.76
CA THR A 348 -13.32 0.14 10.20
C THR A 348 -14.12 0.96 9.20
N ALA A 349 -14.87 1.96 9.65
CA ALA A 349 -15.55 2.86 8.72
C ALA A 349 -14.52 3.74 8.00
N VAL A 350 -14.76 4.08 6.74
CA VAL A 350 -13.92 5.03 6.00
C VAL A 350 -13.86 6.39 6.71
N SER A 351 -12.72 7.08 6.59
CA SER A 351 -12.46 8.34 7.29
C SER A 351 -13.46 9.47 6.97
N SER A 352 -14.10 9.43 5.79
CA SER A 352 -15.14 10.38 5.39
C SER A 352 -16.42 10.29 6.23
N HIS A 353 -16.64 9.20 6.99
CA HIS A 353 -17.70 9.16 8.01
C HIS A 353 -17.44 10.08 9.20
N HIS A 354 -16.22 10.61 9.35
CA HIS A 354 -15.84 11.56 10.39
C HIS A 354 -16.20 11.12 11.82
N LEU A 355 -15.99 9.83 12.12
CA LEU A 355 -16.22 9.31 13.46
C LEU A 355 -15.14 9.79 14.41
N TYR A 356 -15.55 10.41 15.51
CA TYR A 356 -14.66 10.64 16.64
C TYR A 356 -14.35 9.33 17.37
N ASP A 357 -13.25 9.29 18.12
CA ASP A 357 -12.71 8.05 18.72
C ASP A 357 -13.75 7.23 19.51
N ARG A 358 -14.64 7.91 20.24
CA ARG A 358 -15.67 7.30 21.10
C ARG A 358 -17.07 7.26 20.47
N GLU A 359 -17.24 7.73 19.24
CA GLU A 359 -18.54 7.78 18.59
C GLU A 359 -18.99 6.38 18.15
N ARG A 360 -20.20 6.01 18.56
CA ARG A 360 -20.83 4.70 18.27
C ARG A 360 -22.06 4.82 17.37
N ARG A 361 -22.22 5.95 16.69
CA ARG A 361 -23.41 6.30 15.91
C ARG A 361 -23.70 5.32 14.76
N LEU A 362 -22.66 4.67 14.25
CA LEU A 362 -22.76 3.68 13.18
C LEU A 362 -22.89 2.23 13.69
N ASN A 363 -22.85 1.98 15.01
CA ASN A 363 -22.99 0.63 15.53
C ASN A 363 -24.36 0.04 15.16
N GLY A 364 -24.37 -1.24 14.78
CA GLY A 364 -25.55 -1.95 14.27
C GLY A 364 -26.01 -1.51 12.87
N ARG A 365 -25.35 -0.53 12.23
CA ARG A 365 -25.72 -0.08 10.88
C ARG A 365 -25.17 -1.02 9.83
N ARG A 366 -25.90 -1.17 8.73
CA ARG A 366 -25.52 -2.06 7.64
C ARG A 366 -24.28 -1.55 6.91
N VAL A 367 -23.39 -2.47 6.55
CA VAL A 367 -22.27 -2.22 5.64
C VAL A 367 -22.78 -2.24 4.19
N LEU A 368 -22.51 -1.16 3.45
CA LEU A 368 -22.92 -0.97 2.06
C LEU A 368 -21.84 -1.35 1.06
N ALA A 369 -20.57 -1.13 1.41
CA ALA A 369 -19.44 -1.48 0.56
C ALA A 369 -18.19 -1.72 1.39
N ILE A 370 -17.29 -2.52 0.85
CA ILE A 370 -15.91 -2.63 1.29
C ILE A 370 -15.04 -1.85 0.30
N VAL A 371 -14.42 -0.77 0.76
CA VAL A 371 -13.54 0.09 -0.04
C VAL A 371 -12.12 -0.49 -0.06
N ASN A 372 -11.65 -0.93 1.10
CA ASN A 372 -10.41 -1.69 1.25
C ASN A 372 -10.75 -3.07 1.84
N PRO A 373 -10.30 -4.18 1.24
CA PRO A 373 -10.62 -5.53 1.69
C PRO A 373 -9.96 -5.84 3.04
N ILE A 374 -10.51 -6.83 3.74
CA ILE A 374 -9.85 -7.35 4.94
C ILE A 374 -8.73 -8.28 4.48
N LEU A 375 -7.51 -8.05 4.94
CA LEU A 375 -6.37 -8.89 4.60
C LEU A 375 -6.03 -9.78 5.79
N LYS A 376 -6.10 -11.08 5.56
CA LYS A 376 -5.82 -12.10 6.56
C LYS A 376 -4.56 -12.88 6.17
N ARG A 377 -3.75 -13.19 7.18
CA ARG A 377 -2.63 -14.11 7.08
C ARG A 377 -3.13 -15.53 7.27
N THR A 378 -2.76 -16.45 6.39
CA THR A 378 -3.16 -17.87 6.51
C THR A 378 -2.01 -18.84 6.28
N GLY A 379 -1.87 -19.79 7.20
CA GLY A 379 -1.03 -20.99 7.06
C GLY A 379 0.48 -20.73 6.98
N THR A 380 1.21 -21.12 8.03
CA THR A 380 2.68 -21.25 8.04
C THR A 380 3.09 -22.71 8.10
N LEU A 381 4.31 -23.07 7.65
CA LEU A 381 4.79 -24.46 7.64
C LEU A 381 4.81 -25.10 9.04
N TRP A 382 5.03 -24.30 10.08
CA TRP A 382 5.13 -24.78 11.46
C TRP A 382 3.92 -24.41 12.33
N ASN A 383 2.89 -23.76 11.79
CA ASN A 383 1.79 -23.16 12.56
C ASN A 383 2.21 -22.11 13.62
N ASP A 384 3.48 -21.73 13.68
CA ASP A 384 4.00 -20.78 14.66
C ASP A 384 3.53 -19.33 14.41
N GLY A 385 3.18 -19.00 13.16
CA GLY A 385 2.50 -17.75 12.82
C GLY A 385 1.00 -17.94 12.86
N ARG A 386 0.33 -17.43 13.90
CA ARG A 386 -1.12 -17.51 14.03
C ARG A 386 -1.79 -16.86 12.82
N ASP A 387 -2.83 -17.52 12.31
CA ASP A 387 -3.81 -16.89 11.43
C ASP A 387 -4.30 -15.59 12.09
N GLY A 388 -4.35 -14.51 11.31
CA GLY A 388 -4.62 -13.20 11.89
C GLY A 388 -4.92 -12.14 10.85
N ILE A 389 -5.69 -11.14 11.26
CA ILE A 389 -5.97 -9.98 10.42
C ILE A 389 -4.73 -9.10 10.40
N ILE A 390 -4.19 -8.89 9.21
CA ILE A 390 -3.05 -8.02 8.94
C ILE A 390 -3.56 -6.60 8.72
N VAL A 391 -4.61 -6.45 7.91
CA VAL A 391 -5.24 -5.15 7.59
C VAL A 391 -6.74 -5.28 7.79
N LYS A 392 -7.30 -4.38 8.59
CA LYS A 392 -8.75 -4.25 8.72
C LYS A 392 -9.34 -3.72 7.42
N GLY A 393 -10.48 -4.26 7.01
CA GLY A 393 -11.21 -3.72 5.86
C GLY A 393 -11.78 -2.34 6.16
N GLU A 394 -11.77 -1.45 5.19
CA GLU A 394 -12.42 -0.15 5.30
C GLU A 394 -13.78 -0.18 4.60
N VAL A 395 -14.83 0.24 5.30
CA VAL A 395 -16.20 0.06 4.84
C VAL A 395 -16.99 1.37 4.76
N LEU A 396 -17.89 1.43 3.79
CA LEU A 396 -18.99 2.40 3.75
C LEU A 396 -20.17 1.84 4.51
N VAL A 397 -20.70 2.61 5.45
CA VAL A 397 -21.77 2.19 6.36
C VAL A 397 -22.98 3.10 6.17
N GLU A 398 -24.19 2.54 6.29
CA GLU A 398 -25.44 3.31 6.26
C GLU A 398 -25.48 4.37 7.37
N ASP A 399 -25.73 5.60 6.97
CA ASP A 399 -25.83 6.74 7.86
C ASP A 399 -26.70 7.88 7.27
N PRO A 400 -28.02 7.67 7.14
CA PRO A 400 -28.93 8.66 6.57
C PRO A 400 -29.08 9.92 7.46
N LYS A 401 -28.73 9.82 8.75
CA LYS A 401 -28.80 10.90 9.74
C LYS A 401 -27.44 11.53 10.03
N GLY A 402 -26.51 11.43 9.08
CA GLY A 402 -25.15 11.95 9.18
C GLY A 402 -25.01 13.29 9.87
N ARG A 403 -23.83 13.56 10.44
CA ARG A 403 -23.49 14.95 10.74
C ARG A 403 -23.43 15.71 9.41
N SER A 404 -24.10 16.85 9.35
CA SER A 404 -23.82 17.85 8.33
C SER A 404 -22.31 18.09 8.36
N ALA A 405 -21.64 17.93 7.22
CA ALA A 405 -20.18 18.03 7.18
C ALA A 405 -19.78 19.37 7.84
N PRO A 406 -18.92 19.38 8.88
CA PRO A 406 -18.27 20.63 9.26
C PRO A 406 -17.59 21.13 7.99
N HIS A 407 -17.89 22.38 7.56
CA HIS A 407 -17.45 22.97 6.30
C HIS A 407 -16.08 22.40 5.88
N PHE A 408 -16.10 21.41 4.99
CA PHE A 408 -14.92 20.68 4.61
C PHE A 408 -13.97 21.71 4.00
N TRP A 409 -12.84 21.96 4.67
CA TRP A 409 -11.89 22.96 4.23
C TRP A 409 -11.24 22.42 2.96
N PHE A 410 -11.76 22.80 1.79
CA PHE A 410 -11.10 22.53 0.52
C PHE A 410 -9.91 23.49 0.40
N PRO A 411 -8.66 22.98 0.39
CA PRO A 411 -7.49 23.85 0.26
C PRO A 411 -7.54 24.68 -1.03
N GLY A 412 -8.18 24.15 -2.08
CA GLY A 412 -8.45 24.84 -3.34
C GLY A 412 -9.37 26.05 -3.18
N GLU A 413 -10.53 25.90 -2.54
CA GLU A 413 -11.46 27.02 -2.31
C GLU A 413 -10.85 28.09 -1.39
N ALA A 414 -10.06 27.70 -0.38
CA ALA A 414 -9.35 28.64 0.46
C ALA A 414 -8.27 29.40 -0.32
N ARG A 415 -7.58 28.73 -1.26
CA ARG A 415 -6.58 29.35 -2.14
C ARG A 415 -7.24 30.31 -3.13
N GLU A 416 -8.38 29.95 -3.71
CA GLU A 416 -9.15 30.82 -4.59
C GLU A 416 -9.74 32.02 -3.86
N LYS A 417 -10.33 31.82 -2.67
CA LYS A 417 -10.80 32.92 -1.83
C LYS A 417 -9.67 33.86 -1.42
N ARG A 418 -8.49 33.33 -1.08
CA ARG A 418 -7.29 34.14 -0.80
C ARG A 418 -6.79 34.88 -2.03
N LYS A 419 -6.85 34.27 -3.22
CA LYS A 419 -6.48 34.90 -4.49
C LYS A 419 -7.44 36.06 -4.80
N LYS A 420 -8.74 35.82 -4.72
CA LYS A 420 -9.79 36.83 -4.93
C LYS A 420 -9.68 37.99 -3.93
N ALA A 421 -9.46 37.70 -2.65
CA ALA A 421 -9.28 38.73 -1.62
C ALA A 421 -8.00 39.56 -1.85
N ARG A 422 -6.91 38.96 -2.39
CA ARG A 422 -5.70 39.70 -2.78
C ARG A 422 -5.94 40.60 -3.98
N GLU A 423 -6.67 40.13 -4.98
CA GLU A 423 -7.04 40.92 -6.16
C GLU A 423 -7.97 42.09 -5.80
N GLU A 424 -8.98 41.85 -4.95
CA GLU A 424 -9.86 42.91 -4.43
C GLU A 424 -9.11 43.94 -3.59
N LYS A 425 -8.18 43.50 -2.73
CA LYS A 425 -7.32 44.41 -1.96
C LYS A 425 -6.45 45.26 -2.88
N LYS A 426 -5.80 44.64 -3.89
CA LYS A 426 -4.97 45.34 -4.86
C LYS A 426 -5.78 46.40 -5.62
N ALA A 427 -6.99 46.07 -6.07
CA ALA A 427 -7.88 47.01 -6.74
C ALA A 427 -8.28 48.19 -5.84
N ARG A 428 -8.51 47.95 -4.55
CA ARG A 428 -8.83 48.99 -3.56
C ARG A 428 -7.63 49.92 -3.33
N ASP A 429 -6.44 49.36 -3.20
CA ASP A 429 -5.21 50.12 -2.97
C ASP A 429 -4.87 50.96 -4.23
N GLU A 430 -4.99 50.40 -5.44
CA GLU A 430 -4.83 51.14 -6.71
C GLU A 430 -5.85 52.28 -6.86
N LYS A 431 -7.10 52.09 -6.43
CA LYS A 431 -8.12 53.14 -6.43
C LYS A 431 -7.77 54.28 -5.46
N LYS A 432 -7.29 53.95 -4.26
CA LYS A 432 -6.88 54.94 -3.25
C LYS A 432 -5.71 55.79 -3.74
N VAL A 433 -4.73 55.19 -4.40
CA VAL A 433 -3.60 55.93 -4.99
C VAL A 433 -4.07 56.89 -6.08
N ARG A 434 -5.02 56.50 -6.94
CA ARG A 434 -5.59 57.41 -7.95
C ARG A 434 -6.34 58.58 -7.33
N GLU A 435 -7.15 58.32 -6.30
CA GLU A 435 -7.86 59.37 -5.57
C GLU A 435 -6.88 60.35 -4.89
N GLU A 436 -5.81 59.84 -4.29
CA GLU A 436 -4.74 60.65 -3.68
C GLU A 436 -3.98 61.51 -4.72
N GLU A 437 -3.65 60.94 -5.89
CA GLU A 437 -3.03 61.67 -7.00
C GLU A 437 -3.95 62.75 -7.59
N GLU A 438 -5.26 62.51 -7.65
CA GLU A 438 -6.24 63.50 -8.10
C GLU A 438 -6.38 64.64 -7.09
N THR A 439 -6.43 64.36 -5.77
CA THR A 439 -6.45 65.40 -4.74
C THR A 439 -5.18 66.25 -4.72
N ALA A 440 -4.00 65.62 -4.88
CA ALA A 440 -2.72 66.34 -4.91
C ALA A 440 -2.59 67.28 -6.13
N LYS A 441 -3.22 66.94 -7.26
CA LYS A 441 -3.26 67.81 -8.46
C LYS A 441 -4.21 69.00 -8.29
N VAL A 442 -5.25 68.88 -7.47
CA VAL A 442 -6.18 69.98 -7.17
C VAL A 442 -5.59 70.95 -6.16
N GLU A 443 -4.78 70.50 -5.20
CA GLU A 443 -4.13 71.36 -4.20
C GLU A 443 -2.84 72.04 -4.72
N GLY A 444 -2.21 71.52 -5.77
CA GLY A 444 -0.98 72.08 -6.36
C GLY A 444 -1.14 73.32 -7.25
N THR A 445 -2.34 73.90 -7.38
CA THR A 445 -2.62 75.03 -8.28
C THR A 445 -3.10 76.32 -7.59
N GLY A 446 -2.77 76.51 -6.30
CA GLY A 446 -3.07 77.76 -5.58
C GLY A 446 -1.91 78.31 -4.73
N GLY A 447 -1.23 79.35 -5.24
CA GLY A 447 -0.53 80.43 -4.50
C GLY A 447 0.69 80.04 -3.62
N VAL A 448 1.94 80.40 -3.90
CA VAL A 448 2.60 81.73 -4.07
C VAL A 448 2.88 82.47 -2.75
N ASP A 449 4.17 82.82 -2.58
CA ASP A 449 4.81 83.93 -1.83
C ASP A 449 4.87 84.04 -0.29
N GLU A 450 6.12 84.38 0.10
CA GLU A 450 6.62 85.33 1.11
C GLU A 450 6.51 85.13 2.65
N GLN A 451 7.73 85.23 3.21
CA GLN A 451 8.17 86.00 4.40
C GLN A 451 8.00 85.45 5.83
N ASP A 452 9.18 85.23 6.42
CA ASP A 452 9.70 85.79 7.68
C ASP A 452 8.76 85.89 8.90
N SER A 453 9.07 85.13 9.94
CA SER A 453 9.56 85.68 11.22
C SER A 453 9.76 84.58 12.28
N SER A 454 10.90 84.67 12.94
CA SER A 454 11.30 84.03 14.20
C SER A 454 11.16 85.06 15.34
N PRO A 455 11.44 84.79 16.64
CA PRO A 455 11.36 83.57 17.46
C PRO A 455 10.58 83.82 18.78
N GLU A 456 10.26 82.77 19.54
CA GLU A 456 10.60 82.70 20.99
C GLU A 456 10.27 81.32 21.57
N GLY A 457 11.18 80.80 22.39
CA GLY A 457 11.17 79.42 22.86
C GLY A 457 10.47 79.19 24.20
N LYS A 458 10.46 77.91 24.62
CA LYS A 458 10.74 77.50 26.01
C LYS A 458 10.83 75.99 26.18
N ALA A 459 11.90 75.63 26.88
CA ALA A 459 12.00 74.65 27.97
C ALA A 459 11.90 73.12 27.71
N ARG A 460 13.10 72.53 27.84
CA ARG A 460 13.47 71.19 28.32
C ARG A 460 12.57 70.56 29.42
N LYS A 461 12.35 69.25 29.26
CA LYS A 461 12.54 68.12 30.23
C LYS A 461 12.28 66.83 29.44
N GLY A 462 13.23 65.91 29.20
CA GLY A 462 13.81 64.95 30.16
C GLY A 462 12.72 63.97 30.62
N GLY A 463 12.75 62.65 30.44
CA GLY A 463 13.64 61.65 29.87
C GLY A 463 13.04 60.27 30.20
N GLN A 464 13.51 59.19 29.59
CA GLN A 464 13.77 57.87 30.21
C GLN A 464 13.85 56.75 29.16
N ASP A 465 15.04 56.18 29.07
CA ASP A 465 15.27 54.81 28.65
C ASP A 465 14.59 53.81 29.59
N LYS A 466 14.21 52.65 29.04
CA LYS A 466 14.37 51.34 29.69
C LYS A 466 14.30 50.22 28.63
N THR A 467 15.48 49.62 28.44
CA THR A 467 15.81 48.18 28.36
C THR A 467 14.88 47.23 27.60
#